data_AF-A0A1G6GNC7-F1
#
_entry.id   AF-A0A1G6GNC7-F1
#
_cell.length_a   1.000
_cell.length_b   1.000
_cell.length_c   1.000
_cell.angle_alpha   90.00
_cell.angle_beta   90.00
_cell.angle_gamma   90.00
#
_symmetry.space_group_name_H-M   'P 1'
#
loop_
_entity.id
_entity.type
_entity.pdbx_description
1 polymer ?
#
loop_
_entity_poly.entity_id
_entity_poly.type
_entity_poly.pdbx_seq_one_letter_code
_entity_poly.pdbx_strand_id
1 'polypeptide(L)'
;MVLLLLSILSSTAIFVVFKLSERLRVRVLPIITINYTVATLLGFFLANKKEFAHNPLYSNWLLIGIIIGVFYIIMFFLLARSTKTAGITPTTIAAKMSVIFPIALSIAIEPNDTLTPIKLSGFFLAIFALVLATYRSDKNSGKEQKLWLPILIFFGMGLTDSLVKYAQSVYITDDLNALFAATVFATSAIIGYTVILFKPEDRIKLLQPRTILVGAILGVANFGSAYFFIAMLNHSTRFHFLDNSTLIGTNNVGIVLVSTLIGLFVFNEKYSWINKVGIAISILAIYTLTMN
;
A
#
# COMPACT_ATOMS: atom_id res chain seq x y z
N MET A 1 11.67 17.31 3.74
CA MET A 1 10.84 17.57 2.53
C MET A 1 11.12 16.63 1.37
N VAL A 2 12.39 16.41 0.96
CA VAL A 2 12.72 15.48 -0.14
C VAL A 2 12.23 14.04 0.10
N LEU A 3 12.38 13.51 1.33
CA LEU A 3 11.92 12.16 1.68
C LEU A 3 10.40 11.97 1.55
N LEU A 4 9.62 12.99 1.94
CA LEU A 4 8.17 13.00 1.76
C LEU A 4 7.80 12.91 0.27
N LEU A 5 8.46 13.72 -0.58
CA LEU A 5 8.22 13.69 -2.02
C LEU A 5 8.58 12.33 -2.63
N LEU A 6 9.73 11.76 -2.25
CA LEU A 6 10.16 10.44 -2.72
C LEU A 6 9.21 9.33 -2.26
N SER A 7 8.69 9.41 -1.03
CA SER A 7 7.65 8.50 -0.53
C SER A 7 6.38 8.60 -1.37
N ILE A 8 5.88 9.81 -1.62
CA ILE A 8 4.68 10.05 -2.44
C ILE A 8 4.88 9.50 -3.85
N LEU A 9 5.97 9.86 -4.52
CA LEU A 9 6.25 9.44 -5.90
C LEU A 9 6.42 7.92 -6.02
N SER A 10 7.13 7.29 -5.08
CA SER A 10 7.32 5.83 -5.08
C SER A 10 6.02 5.09 -4.84
N SER A 11 5.20 5.55 -3.88
CA SER A 11 3.86 5.01 -3.63
C SER A 11 2.96 5.16 -4.86
N THR A 12 2.93 6.34 -5.48
CA THR A 12 2.10 6.57 -6.68
C THR A 12 2.59 5.74 -7.87
N ALA A 13 3.90 5.54 -8.02
CA ALA A 13 4.47 4.73 -9.08
C ALA A 13 3.95 3.29 -9.08
N ILE A 14 3.63 2.70 -7.92
CA ILE A 14 3.02 1.37 -7.82
C ILE A 14 1.72 1.29 -8.65
N PHE A 15 0.80 2.24 -8.43
CA PHE A 15 -0.47 2.29 -9.14
C PHE A 15 -0.29 2.58 -10.64
N VAL A 16 0.66 3.46 -10.98
CA VAL A 16 1.01 3.76 -12.37
C VAL A 16 1.56 2.54 -13.09
N VAL A 17 2.46 1.79 -12.45
CA VAL A 17 3.04 0.56 -13.01
C VAL A 17 1.97 -0.51 -13.20
N PHE A 18 1.03 -0.67 -12.26
CA PHE A 18 -0.11 -1.57 -12.50
C PHE A 18 -0.95 -1.14 -13.69
N LYS A 19 -1.26 0.15 -13.82
CA LYS A 19 -2.02 0.64 -14.98
C LYS A 19 -1.26 0.47 -16.29
N LEU A 20 0.06 0.68 -16.26
CA LEU A 20 0.92 0.49 -17.42
C LEU A 20 1.03 -0.99 -17.79
N SER A 21 1.10 -1.90 -16.81
CA SER A 21 1.16 -3.35 -17.04
C SER A 21 -0.03 -3.86 -17.85
N GLU A 22 -1.20 -3.25 -17.67
CA GLU A 22 -2.39 -3.50 -18.49
C GLU A 22 -2.16 -3.12 -19.95
N ARG A 23 -1.70 -1.89 -20.22
CA ARG A 23 -1.38 -1.42 -21.58
C ARG A 23 -0.27 -2.25 -22.23
N LEU A 24 0.71 -2.67 -21.44
CA LEU A 24 1.83 -3.49 -21.87
C LEU A 24 1.46 -4.99 -22.02
N ARG A 25 0.23 -5.40 -21.66
CA ARG A 25 -0.26 -6.78 -21.68
C ARG A 25 0.65 -7.77 -20.93
N VAL A 26 1.25 -7.30 -19.84
CA VAL A 26 2.08 -8.14 -18.97
C VAL A 26 1.19 -8.82 -17.93
N ARG A 27 1.50 -10.06 -17.56
CA ARG A 27 0.71 -10.80 -16.55
C ARG A 27 1.05 -10.31 -15.15
N VAL A 28 0.01 -10.13 -14.35
CA VAL A 28 0.05 -9.50 -13.02
C VAL A 28 0.82 -10.35 -12.01
N LEU A 29 0.59 -11.67 -11.97
CA LEU A 29 1.23 -12.53 -10.98
C LEU A 29 2.77 -12.57 -11.13
N PRO A 30 3.34 -12.74 -12.34
CA PRO A 30 4.78 -12.62 -12.55
C PRO A 30 5.38 -11.29 -12.12
N ILE A 31 4.79 -10.14 -12.47
CA ILE A 31 5.35 -8.83 -12.08
C ILE A 31 5.29 -8.60 -10.58
N ILE A 32 4.23 -9.06 -9.89
CA ILE A 32 4.12 -8.95 -8.43
C ILE A 32 5.19 -9.83 -7.75
N THR A 33 5.41 -11.03 -8.27
CA THR A 33 6.43 -11.96 -7.74
C THR A 33 7.82 -11.35 -7.87
N ILE A 34 8.17 -10.83 -9.06
CA ILE A 34 9.46 -10.14 -9.29
C ILE A 34 9.59 -8.89 -8.41
N ASN A 35 8.51 -8.13 -8.24
CA ASN A 35 8.47 -6.99 -7.33
C ASN A 35 8.90 -7.36 -5.92
N TYR A 36 8.34 -8.43 -5.35
CA TYR A 36 8.70 -8.88 -4.02
C TYR A 36 10.12 -9.44 -3.95
N THR A 37 10.60 -10.11 -5.00
CA THR A 37 12.01 -10.53 -5.09
C THR A 37 12.94 -9.32 -5.04
N VAL A 38 12.68 -8.29 -5.85
CA VAL A 38 13.51 -7.06 -5.88
C VAL A 38 13.43 -6.30 -4.55
N ALA A 39 12.23 -6.17 -3.96
CA ALA A 39 12.07 -5.52 -2.66
C ALA A 39 12.81 -6.28 -1.54
N THR A 40 12.81 -7.61 -1.58
CA THR A 40 13.56 -8.46 -0.66
C THR A 40 15.07 -8.24 -0.81
N LEU A 41 15.57 -8.24 -2.05
CA LEU A 41 17.00 -8.02 -2.32
C LEU A 41 17.46 -6.62 -1.87
N LEU A 42 16.66 -5.58 -2.14
CA LEU A 42 16.95 -4.22 -1.69
C LEU A 42 16.89 -4.11 -0.16
N GLY A 43 15.94 -4.79 0.47
CA GLY A 43 15.83 -4.88 1.93
C GLY A 43 17.06 -5.49 2.56
N PHE A 44 17.52 -6.64 2.06
CA PHE A 44 18.74 -7.27 2.54
C PHE A 44 20.01 -6.46 2.24
N PHE A 45 20.07 -5.79 1.10
CA PHE A 45 21.21 -4.96 0.72
C PHE A 45 21.38 -3.75 1.65
N LEU A 46 20.28 -3.20 2.15
CA LEU A 46 20.26 -2.03 3.03
C LEU A 46 20.18 -2.40 4.53
N ALA A 47 19.91 -3.66 4.86
CA ALA A 47 19.91 -4.15 6.23
C ALA A 47 21.32 -4.10 6.84
N ASN A 48 21.41 -3.70 8.12
CA ASN A 48 22.70 -3.64 8.80
C ASN A 48 23.20 -5.03 9.19
N LYS A 49 24.53 -5.22 9.19
CA LYS A 49 25.18 -6.50 9.57
C LYS A 49 24.79 -7.03 10.96
N LYS A 50 24.38 -6.16 11.90
CA LYS A 50 23.94 -6.56 13.26
C LYS A 50 22.58 -7.28 13.25
N GLU A 51 21.75 -7.03 12.26
CA GLU A 51 20.39 -7.59 12.16
C GLU A 51 20.43 -9.08 11.77
N PHE A 52 21.45 -9.48 11.00
CA PHE A 52 21.68 -10.88 10.59
C PHE A 52 22.21 -11.80 11.69
N ALA A 53 22.54 -11.26 12.88
CA ALA A 53 22.88 -12.09 14.03
C ALA A 53 21.64 -12.80 14.62
N HIS A 54 20.43 -12.28 14.34
CA HIS A 54 19.18 -12.90 14.75
C HIS A 54 18.72 -13.89 13.69
N ASN A 55 18.44 -15.12 14.11
CA ASN A 55 17.89 -16.14 13.21
C ASN A 55 16.36 -16.00 13.14
N PRO A 56 15.78 -15.57 11.99
CA PRO A 56 14.34 -15.38 11.87
C PRO A 56 13.56 -16.70 12.01
N LEU A 57 14.18 -17.86 11.77
CA LEU A 57 13.52 -19.17 11.85
C LEU A 57 13.05 -19.54 13.27
N TYR A 58 13.66 -18.94 14.29
CA TYR A 58 13.31 -19.18 15.71
C TYR A 58 12.65 -17.96 16.36
N SER A 59 12.26 -16.97 15.56
CA SER A 59 11.68 -15.74 16.08
C SER A 59 10.17 -15.87 16.29
N ASN A 60 9.67 -15.39 17.42
CA ASN A 60 8.24 -15.42 17.77
C ASN A 60 7.36 -14.63 16.78
N TRP A 61 7.95 -13.70 16.02
CA TRP A 61 7.25 -12.91 15.00
C TRP A 61 7.20 -13.58 13.62
N LEU A 62 7.86 -14.72 13.40
CA LEU A 62 7.94 -15.35 12.07
C LEU A 62 6.55 -15.71 11.55
N LEU A 63 5.69 -16.29 12.40
CA LEU A 63 4.36 -16.73 12.00
C LEU A 63 3.49 -15.55 11.52
N ILE A 64 3.51 -14.44 12.26
CA ILE A 64 2.77 -13.24 11.85
C ILE A 64 3.37 -12.60 10.60
N GLY A 65 4.70 -12.63 10.45
CA GLY A 65 5.39 -12.21 9.22
C GLY A 65 4.96 -13.04 8.00
N ILE A 66 4.81 -14.36 8.16
CA ILE A 66 4.34 -15.24 7.09
C ILE A 66 2.89 -14.90 6.69
N ILE A 67 2.02 -14.73 7.70
CA ILE A 67 0.61 -14.36 7.47
C ILE A 67 0.54 -13.03 6.71
N ILE A 68 1.28 -12.01 7.14
CA ILE A 68 1.34 -10.71 6.46
C ILE A 68 1.86 -10.88 5.03
N GLY A 69 2.88 -11.70 4.81
CA GLY A 69 3.41 -12.01 3.47
C GLY A 69 2.36 -12.62 2.53
N VAL A 70 1.48 -13.49 3.05
CA VAL A 70 0.32 -14.03 2.30
C VAL A 70 -0.66 -12.91 1.94
N PHE A 71 -1.02 -12.06 2.91
CA PHE A 71 -1.92 -10.93 2.66
C PHE A 71 -1.33 -9.94 1.66
N TYR A 72 -0.03 -9.67 1.73
CA TYR A 72 0.68 -8.76 0.82
C TYR A 72 0.56 -9.18 -0.64
N ILE A 73 0.77 -10.45 -0.97
CA ILE A 73 0.63 -10.90 -2.37
C ILE A 73 -0.83 -10.86 -2.84
N ILE A 74 -1.79 -11.22 -1.97
CA ILE A 74 -3.22 -11.16 -2.29
C ILE A 74 -3.63 -9.71 -2.53
N MET A 75 -3.24 -8.78 -1.64
CA MET A 75 -3.57 -7.37 -1.75
C MET A 75 -2.94 -6.73 -2.97
N PHE A 76 -1.68 -7.03 -3.30
CA PHE A 76 -1.05 -6.53 -4.53
C PHE A 76 -1.79 -7.03 -5.79
N PHE A 77 -2.27 -8.27 -5.78
CA PHE A 77 -3.07 -8.79 -6.89
C PHE A 77 -4.42 -8.08 -7.00
N LEU A 78 -5.09 -7.81 -5.87
CA LEU A 78 -6.33 -7.04 -5.83
C LEU A 78 -6.12 -5.59 -6.29
N LEU A 79 -5.04 -4.93 -5.85
CA LEU A 79 -4.65 -3.60 -6.29
C LEU A 79 -4.50 -3.56 -7.81
N ALA A 80 -3.71 -4.47 -8.39
CA ALA A 80 -3.52 -4.56 -9.83
C ALA A 80 -4.86 -4.75 -10.58
N ARG A 81 -5.72 -5.65 -10.09
CA ARG A 81 -7.03 -5.91 -10.70
C ARG A 81 -7.97 -4.71 -10.58
N SER A 82 -7.98 -4.05 -9.43
CA SER A 82 -8.80 -2.85 -9.16
C SER A 82 -8.33 -1.67 -10.00
N THR A 83 -7.03 -1.42 -10.11
CA THR A 83 -6.48 -0.36 -10.98
C THR A 83 -6.86 -0.57 -12.45
N LYS A 84 -6.93 -1.84 -12.89
CA LYS A 84 -7.41 -2.20 -14.21
C LYS A 84 -8.91 -1.91 -14.38
N THR A 85 -9.77 -2.33 -13.46
CA THR A 85 -11.24 -2.27 -13.64
C THR A 85 -11.90 -0.98 -13.14
N ALA A 86 -11.43 -0.45 -12.02
CA ALA A 86 -11.94 0.74 -11.33
C ALA A 86 -11.16 2.01 -11.72
N GLY A 87 -9.85 1.89 -11.97
CA GLY A 87 -8.97 3.01 -12.29
C GLY A 87 -7.98 3.30 -11.16
N ILE A 88 -7.00 4.17 -11.41
CA ILE A 88 -5.95 4.51 -10.43
C ILE A 88 -6.55 5.19 -9.21
N THR A 89 -7.40 6.19 -9.42
CA THR A 89 -7.93 7.05 -8.35
C THR A 89 -8.77 6.29 -7.30
N PRO A 90 -9.85 5.56 -7.66
CA PRO A 90 -10.66 4.85 -6.67
C PRO A 90 -9.87 3.76 -5.94
N THR A 91 -8.93 3.09 -6.62
CA THR A 91 -8.06 2.09 -5.99
C THR A 91 -7.09 2.73 -4.99
N THR A 92 -6.51 3.89 -5.34
CA THR A 92 -5.60 4.61 -4.44
C THR A 92 -6.34 5.12 -3.20
N ILE A 93 -7.53 5.70 -3.38
CA ILE A 93 -8.36 6.18 -2.26
C ILE A 93 -8.69 5.01 -1.32
N ALA A 94 -9.17 3.89 -1.85
CA ALA A 94 -9.42 2.70 -1.04
C ALA A 94 -8.19 2.24 -0.25
N ALA A 95 -7.04 2.16 -0.90
CA ALA A 95 -5.80 1.69 -0.28
C ALA A 95 -5.18 2.68 0.72
N LYS A 96 -5.47 3.98 0.62
CA LYS A 96 -4.92 4.99 1.55
C LYS A 96 -5.89 5.37 2.66
N MET A 97 -7.20 5.25 2.44
CA MET A 97 -8.19 5.39 3.51
C MET A 97 -8.16 4.20 4.49
N SER A 98 -7.60 3.05 4.11
CA SER A 98 -7.49 1.88 4.99
C SER A 98 -6.63 2.14 6.24
N VAL A 99 -5.89 3.26 6.28
CA VAL A 99 -5.12 3.71 7.46
C VAL A 99 -5.99 3.86 8.72
N ILE A 100 -7.30 3.96 8.56
CA ILE A 100 -8.27 3.99 9.66
C ILE A 100 -8.15 2.77 10.57
N PHE A 101 -7.97 1.57 10.01
CA PHE A 101 -7.90 0.33 10.78
C PHE A 101 -6.69 0.27 11.71
N PRO A 102 -5.43 0.50 11.24
CA PRO A 102 -4.28 0.51 12.14
C PRO A 102 -4.32 1.68 13.14
N ILE A 103 -4.97 2.80 12.81
CA ILE A 103 -5.21 3.89 13.79
C ILE A 103 -6.17 3.40 14.89
N ALA A 104 -7.30 2.79 14.52
CA ALA A 104 -8.25 2.23 15.47
C ALA A 104 -7.59 1.20 16.39
N LEU A 105 -6.73 0.34 15.81
CA LEU A 105 -5.98 -0.65 16.57
C LEU A 105 -4.95 0.00 17.50
N SER A 106 -4.28 1.07 17.07
CA SER A 106 -3.32 1.81 17.92
C SER A 106 -4.03 2.39 19.13
N ILE A 107 -5.19 3.03 18.95
CA ILE A 107 -6.05 3.53 20.05
C ILE A 107 -6.48 2.41 21.00
N ALA A 108 -6.79 1.22 20.47
CA ALA A 108 -7.23 0.09 21.30
C ALA A 108 -6.10 -0.55 22.13
N ILE A 109 -4.86 -0.47 21.66
CA ILE A 109 -3.70 -1.13 22.30
C ILE A 109 -2.87 -0.13 23.13
N GLU A 110 -2.79 1.14 22.71
CA GLU A 110 -1.96 2.16 23.33
C GLU A 110 -2.75 2.96 24.39
N PRO A 111 -2.41 2.86 25.69
CA PRO A 111 -3.19 3.46 26.78
C PRO A 111 -3.33 5.00 26.71
N ASN A 112 -2.42 5.65 25.98
CA ASN A 112 -2.33 7.11 25.90
C ASN A 112 -2.96 7.68 24.61
N ASP A 113 -3.37 6.85 23.65
CA ASP A 113 -4.03 7.31 22.44
C ASP A 113 -5.55 7.19 22.62
N THR A 114 -6.24 8.32 22.72
CA THR A 114 -7.69 8.35 22.98
C THR A 114 -8.48 8.64 21.71
N LEU A 115 -9.65 8.00 21.58
CA LEU A 115 -10.57 8.29 20.49
C LEU A 115 -11.21 9.67 20.71
N THR A 116 -10.67 10.69 20.05
CA THR A 116 -11.28 12.01 20.07
C THR A 116 -12.50 12.07 19.14
N PRO A 117 -13.51 12.93 19.42
CA PRO A 117 -14.64 13.16 18.51
C PRO A 117 -14.19 13.56 17.10
N ILE A 118 -13.04 14.24 17.00
CA ILE A 118 -12.41 14.63 15.73
C ILE A 118 -11.99 13.39 14.95
N LYS A 119 -11.22 12.49 15.56
CA LYS A 119 -10.83 11.22 14.93
C LYS A 119 -12.07 10.43 14.49
N LEU A 120 -13.09 10.31 15.34
CA LEU A 120 -14.33 9.61 15.00
C LEU A 120 -15.03 10.22 13.76
N SER A 121 -15.06 11.55 13.62
CA SER A 121 -15.60 12.20 12.42
C SER A 121 -14.79 11.87 11.16
N GLY A 122 -13.46 11.77 11.28
CA GLY A 122 -12.56 11.35 10.22
C GLY A 122 -12.86 9.94 9.70
N PHE A 123 -13.23 9.01 10.59
CA PHE A 123 -13.63 7.64 10.20
C PHE A 123 -14.85 7.67 9.27
N PHE A 124 -15.91 8.38 9.67
CA PHE A 124 -17.12 8.49 8.87
C PHE A 124 -16.86 9.20 7.54
N LEU A 125 -16.07 10.28 7.56
CA LEU A 125 -15.69 11.00 6.34
C LEU A 125 -14.95 10.12 5.34
N ALA A 126 -14.05 9.25 5.80
CA ALA A 126 -13.31 8.38 4.89
C ALA A 126 -14.18 7.28 4.26
N ILE A 127 -15.10 6.69 5.03
CA ILE A 127 -16.07 5.72 4.49
C ILE A 127 -16.95 6.42 3.44
N PHE A 128 -17.44 7.62 3.77
CA PHE A 128 -18.26 8.40 2.85
C PHE A 128 -17.48 8.81 1.59
N ALA A 129 -16.23 9.25 1.75
CA ALA A 129 -15.33 9.57 0.64
C ALA A 129 -15.10 8.37 -0.26
N LEU A 130 -14.86 7.19 0.32
CA LEU A 130 -14.66 5.95 -0.43
C LEU A 130 -15.88 5.61 -1.28
N VAL A 131 -17.09 5.70 -0.72
CA VAL A 131 -18.34 5.44 -1.45
C VAL A 131 -18.48 6.40 -2.63
N LEU A 132 -18.30 7.71 -2.42
CA LEU A 132 -18.44 8.71 -3.49
C LEU A 132 -17.33 8.62 -4.55
N ALA A 133 -16.08 8.39 -4.11
CA ALA A 133 -14.93 8.28 -5.01
C ALA A 133 -15.01 7.04 -5.90
N THR A 134 -15.65 5.97 -5.42
CA THR A 134 -15.83 4.73 -6.18
C THR A 134 -17.11 4.71 -7.00
N TYR A 135 -18.11 5.53 -6.65
CA TYR A 135 -19.41 5.59 -7.32
C TYR A 135 -19.32 5.77 -8.84
N ARG A 136 -20.10 5.01 -9.61
CA ARG A 136 -20.20 5.18 -11.06
C ARG A 136 -21.66 5.33 -11.47
N SER A 137 -22.01 6.50 -12.03
CA SER A 137 -23.38 6.89 -12.40
C SER A 137 -23.94 6.24 -13.69
N ASP A 138 -23.23 5.28 -14.29
CA ASP A 138 -23.46 4.88 -15.67
C ASP A 138 -24.50 3.74 -15.77
N LYS A 139 -25.71 4.07 -16.25
CA LYS A 139 -26.85 3.14 -16.39
C LYS A 139 -26.67 2.07 -17.48
N ASN A 140 -25.73 2.22 -18.42
CA ASN A 140 -25.59 1.38 -19.61
C ASN A 140 -24.37 0.45 -19.65
N SER A 141 -23.79 0.15 -18.50
CA SER A 141 -22.71 -0.83 -18.42
C SER A 141 -23.07 -1.75 -17.28
N GLY A 142 -23.09 -3.07 -17.49
CA GLY A 142 -23.50 -4.07 -16.48
C GLY A 142 -22.66 -4.01 -15.21
N LYS A 143 -22.94 -3.01 -14.34
CA LYS A 143 -22.04 -2.40 -13.35
C LYS A 143 -22.49 -2.68 -11.91
N GLU A 144 -22.68 -3.95 -11.57
CA GLU A 144 -22.62 -4.36 -10.16
C GLU A 144 -21.24 -4.95 -9.80
N GLN A 145 -20.53 -5.56 -10.77
CA GLN A 145 -19.29 -6.29 -10.52
C GLN A 145 -18.00 -5.48 -10.39
N LYS A 146 -18.01 -4.15 -10.34
CA LYS A 146 -16.77 -3.33 -10.37
C LYS A 146 -16.51 -2.47 -9.13
N LEU A 147 -17.47 -2.36 -8.20
CA LEU A 147 -17.36 -1.56 -6.97
C LEU A 147 -16.80 -2.35 -5.78
N TRP A 148 -16.97 -3.68 -5.77
CA TRP A 148 -16.54 -4.52 -4.65
C TRP A 148 -15.02 -4.58 -4.48
N LEU A 149 -14.23 -4.37 -5.55
CA LEU A 149 -12.77 -4.47 -5.48
C LEU A 149 -12.13 -3.35 -4.63
N PRO A 150 -12.41 -2.04 -4.87
CA PRO A 150 -11.97 -0.99 -3.95
C PRO A 150 -12.42 -1.22 -2.50
N ILE A 151 -13.66 -1.68 -2.28
CA ILE A 151 -14.17 -1.95 -0.93
C ILE A 151 -13.36 -3.09 -0.28
N LEU A 152 -13.13 -4.19 -1.00
CA LEU A 152 -12.34 -5.31 -0.51
C LEU A 152 -10.89 -4.89 -0.22
N ILE A 153 -10.31 -4.00 -1.02
CA ILE A 153 -8.99 -3.42 -0.78
C ILE A 153 -8.99 -2.57 0.48
N PHE A 154 -10.00 -1.74 0.71
CA PHE A 154 -10.10 -0.91 1.91
C PHE A 154 -10.05 -1.76 3.19
N PHE A 155 -10.87 -2.83 3.26
CA PHE A 155 -10.86 -3.74 4.40
C PHE A 155 -9.60 -4.62 4.44
N GLY A 156 -9.18 -5.17 3.31
CA GLY A 156 -8.05 -6.09 3.22
C GLY A 156 -6.71 -5.42 3.53
N MET A 157 -6.45 -4.25 2.96
CA MET A 157 -5.29 -3.42 3.32
C MET A 157 -5.39 -2.96 4.77
N GLY A 158 -6.58 -2.58 5.24
CA GLY A 158 -6.78 -2.17 6.62
C GLY A 158 -6.39 -3.26 7.61
N LEU A 159 -6.85 -4.50 7.37
CA LEU A 159 -6.47 -5.67 8.15
C LEU A 159 -4.97 -5.94 8.07
N THR A 160 -4.40 -5.88 6.87
CA THR A 160 -2.98 -6.14 6.64
C THR A 160 -2.10 -5.13 7.38
N ASP A 161 -2.39 -3.83 7.26
CA ASP A 161 -1.65 -2.75 7.91
C ASP A 161 -1.83 -2.81 9.44
N SER A 162 -3.01 -3.23 9.91
CA SER A 162 -3.27 -3.49 11.34
C SER A 162 -2.42 -4.64 11.87
N LEU A 163 -2.29 -5.74 11.12
CA LEU A 163 -1.41 -6.85 11.50
C LEU A 163 0.05 -6.44 11.54
N VAL A 164 0.50 -5.60 10.60
CA VAL A 164 1.86 -5.02 10.63
C VAL A 164 2.05 -4.17 11.88
N LYS A 165 1.12 -3.26 12.19
CA LYS A 165 1.17 -2.41 13.39
C LYS A 165 1.19 -3.25 14.67
N TYR A 166 0.39 -4.31 14.74
CA TYR A 166 0.38 -5.25 15.87
C TYR A 166 1.72 -5.99 16.01
N ALA A 167 2.27 -6.48 14.89
CA ALA A 167 3.57 -7.13 14.90
C ALA A 167 4.66 -6.17 15.42
N GLN A 168 4.58 -4.91 14.99
CA GLN A 168 5.50 -3.85 15.42
C GLN A 168 5.37 -3.49 16.88
N SER A 169 4.16 -3.43 17.43
CA SER A 169 3.96 -3.07 18.84
C SER A 169 4.31 -4.20 19.81
N VAL A 170 4.12 -5.46 19.42
CA VAL A 170 4.27 -6.62 20.32
C VAL A 170 5.61 -7.32 20.20
N TYR A 171 6.17 -7.43 18.99
CA TYR A 171 7.30 -8.35 18.74
C TYR A 171 8.55 -7.72 18.13
N ILE A 172 8.45 -6.56 17.48
CA ILE A 172 9.53 -6.01 16.66
C ILE A 172 10.11 -4.79 17.36
N THR A 173 11.38 -4.89 17.73
CA THR A 173 12.20 -3.75 18.13
C THR A 173 12.75 -3.02 16.90
N ASP A 174 13.21 -1.77 17.08
CA ASP A 174 13.64 -0.92 15.96
C ASP A 174 14.72 -1.56 15.07
N ASP A 175 15.59 -2.38 15.66
CA ASP A 175 16.67 -3.12 15.01
C ASP A 175 16.20 -4.35 14.21
N LEU A 176 14.96 -4.83 14.43
CA LEU A 176 14.39 -5.98 13.71
C LEU A 176 13.48 -5.57 12.55
N ASN A 177 13.15 -4.28 12.40
CA ASN A 177 12.21 -3.79 11.40
C ASN A 177 12.58 -4.17 9.95
N ALA A 178 13.85 -4.01 9.58
CA ALA A 178 14.29 -4.32 8.21
C ALA A 178 14.31 -5.83 7.95
N LEU A 179 14.75 -6.65 8.92
CA LEU A 179 14.68 -8.11 8.84
C LEU A 179 13.23 -8.62 8.76
N PHE A 180 12.33 -8.04 9.54
CA PHE A 180 10.90 -8.34 9.49
C PHE A 180 10.31 -8.03 8.10
N ALA A 181 10.53 -6.82 7.59
CA ALA A 181 10.05 -6.42 6.27
C ALA A 181 10.61 -7.31 5.15
N ALA A 182 11.92 -7.62 5.19
CA ALA A 182 12.54 -8.53 4.24
C ALA A 182 11.92 -9.94 4.31
N THR A 183 11.60 -10.44 5.51
CA THR A 183 10.95 -11.75 5.69
C THR A 183 9.52 -11.76 5.14
N VAL A 184 8.76 -10.68 5.35
CA VAL A 184 7.42 -10.50 4.77
C VAL A 184 7.48 -10.51 3.24
N PHE A 185 8.38 -9.71 2.65
CA PHE A 185 8.55 -9.66 1.19
C PHE A 185 9.07 -10.99 0.61
N ALA A 186 10.00 -11.65 1.30
CA ALA A 186 10.51 -12.96 0.89
C ALA A 186 9.39 -14.00 0.89
N THR A 187 8.54 -14.00 1.92
CA THR A 187 7.38 -14.88 1.99
C THR A 187 6.42 -14.63 0.83
N SER A 188 6.11 -13.36 0.53
CA SER A 188 5.28 -13.01 -0.64
C SER A 188 5.90 -13.50 -1.95
N ALA A 189 7.22 -13.37 -2.12
CA ALA A 189 7.92 -13.87 -3.30
C ALA A 189 7.83 -15.40 -3.42
N ILE A 190 8.08 -16.14 -2.34
CA ILE A 190 8.01 -17.61 -2.29
C ILE A 190 6.61 -18.09 -2.68
N ILE A 191 5.56 -17.48 -2.11
CA ILE A 191 4.17 -17.80 -2.45
C ILE A 191 3.91 -17.50 -3.93
N GLY A 192 4.38 -16.36 -4.43
CA GLY A 192 4.25 -15.98 -5.84
C GLY A 192 4.85 -17.02 -6.78
N TYR A 193 6.10 -17.43 -6.54
CA TYR A 193 6.75 -18.49 -7.30
C TYR A 193 6.01 -19.82 -7.18
N THR A 194 5.55 -20.19 -5.98
CA THR A 194 4.79 -21.42 -5.74
C THR A 194 3.51 -21.45 -6.59
N VAL A 195 2.74 -20.36 -6.62
CA VAL A 195 1.53 -20.28 -7.45
C VAL A 195 1.87 -20.33 -8.95
N ILE A 196 2.99 -19.72 -9.36
CA ILE A 196 3.46 -19.75 -10.76
C ILE A 196 3.84 -21.17 -11.20
N LEU A 197 4.36 -22.03 -10.31
CA LEU A 197 4.69 -23.42 -10.66
C LEU A 197 3.48 -24.19 -11.21
N PHE A 198 2.29 -23.91 -10.68
CA PHE A 198 1.03 -24.52 -11.10
C PHE A 198 0.37 -23.81 -12.31
N LYS A 199 0.98 -22.74 -12.84
CA LYS A 199 0.45 -21.96 -13.98
C LYS A 199 1.46 -21.89 -15.12
N PRO A 200 1.44 -22.85 -16.08
CA PRO A 200 2.46 -22.98 -17.12
C PRO A 200 2.71 -21.70 -17.92
N GLU A 201 1.64 -20.99 -18.26
CA GLU A 201 1.73 -19.71 -18.98
C GLU A 201 2.47 -18.62 -18.20
N ASP A 202 2.29 -18.57 -16.87
CA ASP A 202 2.97 -17.59 -16.01
C ASP A 202 4.47 -17.89 -15.89
N ARG A 203 4.88 -19.17 -15.96
CA ARG A 203 6.29 -19.58 -15.98
C ARG A 203 7.03 -18.99 -17.18
N ILE A 204 6.42 -19.07 -18.36
CA ILE A 204 7.00 -18.50 -19.59
C ILE A 204 7.06 -16.97 -19.49
N LYS A 205 6.00 -16.35 -18.96
CA LYS A 205 5.93 -14.88 -18.83
C LYS A 205 6.90 -14.31 -17.81
N LEU A 206 7.23 -15.08 -16.76
CA LEU A 206 8.20 -14.69 -15.73
C LEU A 206 9.58 -14.37 -16.31
N LEU A 207 10.02 -15.12 -17.33
CA LEU A 207 11.34 -14.96 -17.96
C LEU A 207 11.36 -13.90 -19.06
N GLN A 208 10.22 -13.30 -19.42
CA GLN A 208 10.19 -12.29 -20.47
C GLN A 208 10.86 -11.00 -20.00
N PRO A 209 11.79 -10.41 -20.78
CA PRO A 209 12.50 -9.19 -20.39
C PRO A 209 11.58 -8.03 -20.00
N ARG A 210 10.45 -7.89 -20.71
CA ARG A 210 9.43 -6.89 -20.41
C ARG A 210 8.78 -7.11 -19.04
N THR A 211 8.50 -8.36 -18.67
CA THR A 211 7.96 -8.71 -17.35
C THR A 211 8.98 -8.44 -16.26
N ILE A 212 10.24 -8.81 -16.49
CA ILE A 212 11.33 -8.57 -15.54
C ILE A 212 11.51 -7.08 -15.30
N LEU A 213 11.57 -6.28 -16.36
CA LEU A 213 11.72 -4.83 -16.24
C LEU A 213 10.54 -4.19 -15.49
N VAL A 214 9.30 -4.53 -15.86
CA VAL A 214 8.10 -3.98 -15.20
C VAL A 214 8.04 -4.41 -13.73
N GLY A 215 8.33 -5.68 -13.45
CA GLY A 215 8.38 -6.22 -12.09
C GLY A 215 9.49 -5.59 -11.25
N ALA A 216 10.66 -5.32 -11.84
CA ALA A 216 11.78 -4.67 -11.14
C ALA A 216 11.46 -3.21 -10.82
N ILE A 217 10.89 -2.46 -11.77
CA ILE A 217 10.43 -1.09 -11.52
C ILE A 217 9.37 -1.07 -10.41
N LEU A 218 8.43 -2.02 -10.43
CA LEU A 218 7.43 -2.18 -9.37
C LEU A 218 8.11 -2.47 -8.02
N GLY A 219 9.11 -3.35 -8.00
CA GLY A 219 9.90 -3.71 -6.82
C GLY A 219 10.64 -2.52 -6.21
N VAL A 220 11.33 -1.74 -7.03
CA VAL A 220 12.02 -0.52 -6.59
C VAL A 220 11.02 0.51 -6.05
N ALA A 221 9.89 0.72 -6.74
CA ALA A 221 8.85 1.63 -6.29
C ALA A 221 8.21 1.19 -4.96
N ASN A 222 7.94 -0.10 -4.82
CA ASN A 222 7.37 -0.68 -3.60
C ASN A 222 8.33 -0.57 -2.41
N PHE A 223 9.58 -1.00 -2.59
CA PHE A 223 10.60 -0.87 -1.56
C PHE A 223 10.85 0.60 -1.21
N GLY A 224 11.01 1.47 -2.22
CA GLY A 224 11.20 2.91 -2.03
C GLY A 224 10.04 3.55 -1.27
N SER A 225 8.80 3.16 -1.56
CA SER A 225 7.62 3.63 -0.83
C SER A 225 7.72 3.34 0.67
N ALA A 226 8.07 2.10 1.04
CA ALA A 226 8.21 1.74 2.46
C ALA A 226 9.42 2.42 3.10
N TYR A 227 10.58 2.38 2.43
CA TYR A 227 11.83 2.93 2.92
C TYR A 227 11.76 4.44 3.15
N PHE A 228 11.30 5.21 2.16
CA PHE A 228 11.21 6.67 2.28
C PHE A 228 10.16 7.12 3.29
N PHE A 229 9.07 6.36 3.44
CA PHE A 229 8.07 6.62 4.47
C PHE A 229 8.68 6.51 5.88
N ILE A 230 9.37 5.41 6.17
CA ILE A 230 10.04 5.22 7.47
C ILE A 230 11.15 6.25 7.66
N ALA A 231 11.99 6.49 6.63
CA ALA A 231 13.07 7.46 6.70
C ALA A 231 12.56 8.88 6.99
N MET A 232 11.42 9.26 6.40
CA MET A 232 10.78 10.54 6.66
C MET A 232 10.34 10.67 8.14
N LEU A 233 9.70 9.64 8.70
CA LEU A 233 9.25 9.65 10.10
C LEU A 233 10.44 9.75 11.07
N ASN A 234 11.47 8.93 10.85
CA ASN A 234 12.68 8.93 11.68
C ASN A 234 13.41 10.28 11.62
N HIS A 235 13.43 10.94 10.46
CA HIS A 235 14.01 12.28 10.34
C HIS A 235 13.17 13.32 11.09
N SER A 236 11.83 13.21 11.08
CA SER A 236 10.98 14.15 11.81
C SER A 236 11.17 14.07 13.32
N THR A 237 11.22 12.85 13.87
CA THR A 237 11.47 12.64 15.30
C THR A 237 12.84 13.16 15.75
N ARG A 238 13.85 13.14 14.87
CA ARG A 238 15.20 13.65 15.18
C ARG A 238 15.33 15.17 15.10
N PHE A 239 14.55 15.82 14.24
CA PHE A 239 14.71 17.25 13.94
C PHE A 239 13.48 18.11 14.32
N HIS A 240 12.45 17.53 14.94
CA HIS A 240 11.22 18.18 15.42
C HIS A 240 10.57 19.15 14.41
N PHE A 241 10.59 18.81 13.12
CA PHE A 241 10.06 19.70 12.07
C PHE A 241 8.53 19.66 11.98
N LEU A 242 7.93 18.48 12.16
CA LEU A 242 6.48 18.24 12.07
C LEU A 242 6.09 17.05 12.95
N ASP A 243 4.85 17.05 13.45
CA ASP A 243 4.30 15.87 14.14
C ASP A 243 4.17 14.69 13.17
N ASN A 244 4.46 13.49 13.65
CA ASN A 244 4.40 12.27 12.84
C ASN A 244 2.99 12.05 12.25
N SER A 245 1.93 12.37 13.00
CA SER A 245 0.54 12.31 12.52
C SER A 245 0.34 13.18 11.29
N THR A 246 0.78 14.45 11.32
CA THR A 246 0.66 15.39 10.19
C THR A 246 1.45 14.92 8.98
N LEU A 247 2.64 14.34 9.16
CA LEU A 247 3.45 13.80 8.06
C LEU A 247 2.80 12.58 7.39
N ILE A 248 2.24 11.67 8.18
CA ILE A 248 1.51 10.50 7.67
C ILE A 248 0.30 10.97 6.85
N GLY A 249 -0.45 11.95 7.38
CA GLY A 249 -1.60 12.53 6.70
C GLY A 249 -1.22 13.19 5.39
N THR A 250 -0.20 14.05 5.42
CA THR A 250 0.32 14.74 4.23
C THR A 250 0.81 13.75 3.17
N ASN A 251 1.51 12.68 3.57
CA ASN A 251 1.96 11.63 2.65
C ASN A 251 0.78 10.93 1.97
N ASN A 252 -0.23 10.51 2.74
CA ASN A 252 -1.39 9.82 2.18
C ASN A 252 -2.23 10.72 1.27
N VAL A 253 -2.45 11.98 1.67
CA VAL A 253 -3.13 12.99 0.83
C VAL A 253 -2.34 13.23 -0.45
N GLY A 254 -1.02 13.40 -0.33
CA GLY A 254 -0.13 13.60 -1.47
C GLY A 254 -0.20 12.45 -2.46
N ILE A 255 -0.20 11.20 -1.97
CA ILE A 255 -0.33 10.02 -2.82
C ILE A 255 -1.68 10.05 -3.53
N VAL A 256 -2.79 10.28 -2.84
CA VAL A 256 -4.13 10.36 -3.46
C VAL A 256 -4.17 11.45 -4.54
N LEU A 257 -3.65 12.65 -4.24
CA LEU A 257 -3.62 13.78 -5.17
C LEU A 257 -2.79 13.49 -6.42
N VAL A 258 -1.53 13.08 -6.26
CA VAL A 258 -0.63 12.82 -7.39
C VAL A 258 -1.17 11.65 -8.24
N SER A 259 -1.70 10.61 -7.60
CA SER A 259 -2.31 9.48 -8.32
C SER A 259 -3.55 9.91 -9.10
N THR A 260 -4.36 10.81 -8.54
CA THR A 260 -5.55 11.37 -9.20
C THR A 260 -5.17 12.21 -10.42
N LEU A 261 -4.17 13.08 -10.27
CA LEU A 261 -3.66 13.92 -11.36
C LEU A 261 -3.09 13.06 -12.50
N ILE A 262 -2.31 12.02 -12.17
CA ILE A 262 -1.79 11.09 -13.17
C ILE A 262 -2.92 10.31 -13.84
N GLY A 263 -3.90 9.83 -13.07
CA GLY A 263 -5.11 9.19 -13.61
C GLY A 263 -5.83 10.10 -14.61
N LEU A 264 -6.01 11.38 -14.26
CA LEU A 264 -6.67 12.38 -15.10
C LEU A 264 -5.88 12.68 -16.38
N PHE A 265 -4.61 13.07 -16.25
CA PHE A 265 -3.85 13.66 -17.35
C PHE A 265 -3.07 12.63 -18.19
N VAL A 266 -2.59 11.54 -17.59
CA VAL A 266 -1.77 10.53 -18.29
C VAL A 266 -2.63 9.37 -18.79
N PHE A 267 -3.63 8.99 -18.00
CA PHE A 267 -4.51 7.86 -18.31
C PHE A 267 -5.89 8.27 -18.83
N ASN A 268 -6.18 9.56 -18.91
CA ASN A 268 -7.44 10.13 -19.39
C ASN A 268 -8.67 9.55 -18.66
N GLU A 269 -8.54 9.31 -17.35
CA GLU A 269 -9.65 8.84 -16.52
C GLU A 269 -10.73 9.92 -16.40
N LYS A 270 -11.97 9.55 -16.69
CA LYS A 270 -13.13 10.45 -16.58
C LYS A 270 -13.75 10.32 -15.20
N TYR A 271 -13.91 11.44 -14.50
CA TYR A 271 -14.53 11.50 -13.18
C TYR A 271 -15.86 12.24 -13.23
N SER A 272 -16.89 11.64 -12.64
CA SER A 272 -18.16 12.33 -12.40
C SER A 272 -17.97 13.42 -11.33
N TRP A 273 -18.94 14.34 -11.23
CA TRP A 273 -18.98 15.31 -10.12
C TRP A 273 -18.93 14.62 -8.75
N ILE A 274 -19.65 13.51 -8.60
CA ILE A 274 -19.69 12.71 -7.36
C ILE A 274 -18.28 12.19 -6.99
N ASN A 275 -17.51 11.74 -7.99
CA ASN A 275 -16.13 11.27 -7.73
C ASN A 275 -15.23 12.42 -7.29
N LYS A 276 -15.37 13.61 -7.88
CA LYS A 276 -14.60 14.80 -7.48
C LYS A 276 -14.89 15.19 -6.03
N VAL A 277 -16.16 15.16 -5.63
CA VAL A 277 -16.56 15.37 -4.24
C VAL A 277 -15.95 14.29 -3.34
N GLY A 278 -16.01 13.02 -3.72
CA GLY A 278 -15.38 11.93 -2.97
C GLY A 278 -13.87 12.11 -2.78
N ILE A 279 -13.16 12.54 -3.82
CA ILE A 279 -11.73 12.88 -3.73
C ILE A 279 -11.50 14.02 -2.73
N ALA A 280 -12.27 15.10 -2.81
CA ALA A 280 -12.15 16.23 -1.89
C ALA A 280 -12.42 15.81 -0.43
N ILE A 281 -13.44 14.99 -0.19
CA ILE A 281 -13.77 14.47 1.14
C ILE A 281 -12.68 13.51 1.63
N SER A 282 -12.03 12.72 0.76
CA SER A 282 -10.93 11.83 1.17
C SER A 282 -9.73 12.61 1.72
N ILE A 283 -9.46 13.79 1.16
CA ILE A 283 -8.39 14.67 1.62
C ILE A 283 -8.74 15.24 2.99
N LEU A 284 -9.98 15.72 3.16
CA LEU A 284 -10.49 16.18 4.45
C LEU A 284 -10.46 15.06 5.49
N ALA A 285 -10.86 13.85 5.13
CA ALA A 285 -10.89 12.71 6.03
C ALA A 285 -9.49 12.36 6.56
N ILE A 286 -8.49 12.26 5.67
CA ILE A 286 -7.10 12.03 6.10
C ILE A 286 -6.64 13.16 7.01
N TYR A 287 -6.89 14.42 6.63
CA TYR A 287 -6.49 15.56 7.43
C TYR A 287 -7.07 15.48 8.85
N THR A 288 -8.38 15.28 8.96
CA THR A 288 -9.10 15.15 10.24
C THR A 288 -8.60 13.99 11.09
N LEU A 289 -8.29 12.83 10.47
CA LEU A 289 -7.74 11.66 11.19
C LEU A 289 -6.36 11.93 11.79
N THR A 290 -5.63 12.91 11.26
CA THR A 290 -4.28 13.26 11.70
C THR A 290 -4.21 14.46 12.64
N MET A 291 -5.34 15.11 12.91
CA MET A 291 -5.42 16.11 13.96
C MET A 291 -5.49 15.42 15.33
N ASN A 292 -4.75 15.94 16.30
CA ASN A 292 -4.79 15.50 17.69
C ASN A 292 -6.03 16.07 18.39
#